data_AF-A0A356F7X1-F1
#
_entry.id   AF-A0A356F7X1-F1
#
_cell.length_a   1.000
_cell.length_b   1.000
_cell.length_c   1.000
_cell.angle_alpha   90.00
_cell.angle_beta   90.00
_cell.angle_gamma   90.00
#
_symmetry.space_group_name_H-M   'P 1'
#
loop_
_entity.id
_entity.type
_entity.pdbx_description
1 polymer ?
#
loop_
_entity_poly.entity_id
_entity_poly.type
_entity_poly.pdbx_seq_one_letter_code
_entity_poly.pdbx_strand_id
1 'polypeptide(L)'
;MLYAVLGLFSLLFINGAYLVGITLAEWSSGETIQNYFYLNMFLVHLVLGVLLILPFLVFGIIHIRNSRDRKNRIAARVGYALFGTGLLLILSGVLLTRVEGLIEVKEPMLRSVAYWAHVLSPIFIIWLFILHRLAGPKIQWRRGLALAGVAGAFAAAMIIWQYQDPRRWDEEGPDSGTQYFFPSLARTATGNFIPAETLMMDGYCKECHADAHEGWSHSMHRFSSFNNPAYLFSVRETRKAMMERDGNVQGSRFCAGCHDPVPFFSGAFDTEKAFDDPDDDLQGHPTAQAGITCTVCHAITNLNSPRGNSDYTIEEPMHYPFASSGSGLLRWVNRQLVKAKPAFHKKTFLKPLHKT
;
A
#
# COMPACT_ATOMS: atom_id res chain seq x y z
N MET A 1 -24.55 8.97 23.79
CA MET A 1 -23.16 8.51 24.04
C MET A 1 -23.00 6.99 23.99
N LEU A 2 -23.73 6.20 24.81
CA LEU A 2 -23.63 4.72 24.76
C LEU A 2 -23.82 4.13 23.35
N TYR A 3 -24.86 4.54 22.64
CA TYR A 3 -25.13 4.04 21.28
C TYR A 3 -24.02 4.41 20.28
N ALA A 4 -23.37 5.56 20.45
CA ALA A 4 -22.25 5.95 19.60
C ALA A 4 -21.01 5.07 19.86
N VAL A 5 -20.69 4.81 21.14
CA VAL A 5 -19.59 3.89 21.53
C VAL A 5 -19.86 2.48 21.00
N LEU A 6 -21.09 1.97 21.17
CA LEU A 6 -21.45 0.64 20.67
C LEU A 6 -21.40 0.58 19.14
N GLY A 7 -21.92 1.60 18.44
CA GLY A 7 -21.89 1.66 16.97
C GLY A 7 -20.46 1.69 16.42
N LEU A 8 -19.60 2.55 16.96
CA LEU A 8 -18.19 2.63 16.58
C LEU A 8 -17.45 1.31 16.87
N PHE A 9 -17.67 0.72 18.05
CA PHE A 9 -17.10 -0.58 18.39
C PHE A 9 -17.56 -1.68 17.43
N SER A 10 -18.84 -1.69 17.03
CA SER A 10 -19.36 -2.66 16.06
C SER A 10 -18.71 -2.51 14.68
N LEU A 11 -18.56 -1.27 14.18
CA LEU A 11 -17.88 -1.02 12.91
C LEU A 11 -16.40 -1.45 12.95
N LEU A 12 -15.70 -1.12 14.04
CA LEU A 12 -14.32 -1.54 14.26
C LEU A 12 -14.19 -3.06 14.34
N PHE A 13 -15.12 -3.73 15.02
CA PHE A 13 -15.11 -5.18 15.13
C PHE A 13 -15.30 -5.85 13.77
N ILE A 14 -16.25 -5.36 12.96
CA ILE A 14 -16.50 -5.87 11.60
C ILE A 14 -15.26 -5.69 10.71
N ASN A 15 -14.71 -4.48 10.71
CA ASN A 15 -13.53 -4.16 9.92
C ASN A 15 -12.29 -4.94 10.41
N GLY A 16 -12.08 -5.04 11.73
CA GLY A 16 -11.02 -5.84 12.33
C GLY A 16 -11.14 -7.33 12.02
N ALA A 17 -12.36 -7.89 12.03
CA ALA A 17 -12.60 -9.28 11.63
C ALA A 17 -12.21 -9.54 10.16
N TYR A 18 -12.52 -8.60 9.26
CA TYR A 18 -12.05 -8.67 7.87
C TYR A 18 -10.51 -8.62 7.78
N LEU A 19 -9.85 -7.68 8.49
CA LEU A 19 -8.40 -7.55 8.46
C LEU A 19 -7.68 -8.80 9.00
N VAL A 20 -8.19 -9.38 10.09
CA VAL A 20 -7.72 -10.65 10.64
C VAL A 20 -7.99 -11.79 9.66
N GLY A 21 -9.17 -11.82 9.02
CA GLY A 21 -9.52 -12.82 8.01
C GLY A 21 -8.52 -12.86 6.85
N ILE A 22 -8.18 -11.70 6.27
CA ILE A 22 -7.14 -11.62 5.24
C ILE A 22 -5.78 -12.07 5.78
N THR A 23 -5.41 -11.64 6.99
CA THR A 23 -4.12 -12.02 7.61
C THR A 23 -4.02 -13.54 7.82
N LEU A 24 -5.11 -14.19 8.23
CA LEU A 24 -5.18 -15.65 8.38
C LEU A 24 -5.13 -16.35 7.02
N ALA A 25 -5.81 -15.81 6.00
CA ALA A 25 -5.77 -16.35 4.65
C ALA A 25 -4.34 -16.31 4.08
N GLU A 26 -3.63 -15.19 4.23
CA GLU A 26 -2.21 -15.06 3.85
C GLU A 26 -1.33 -16.05 4.63
N TRP A 27 -1.55 -16.19 5.94
CA TRP A 27 -0.80 -17.15 6.75
C TRP A 27 -1.01 -18.59 6.30
N SER A 28 -2.23 -18.95 5.90
CA SER A 28 -2.57 -20.31 5.42
C SER A 28 -2.08 -20.61 4.01
N SER A 29 -2.09 -19.61 3.12
CA SER A 29 -1.69 -19.77 1.71
C SER A 29 -0.19 -19.58 1.50
N GLY A 30 0.48 -18.82 2.37
CA GLY A 30 1.87 -18.39 2.17
C GLY A 30 2.00 -17.24 1.16
N GLU A 31 0.89 -16.76 0.60
CA GLU A 31 0.85 -15.70 -0.43
C GLU A 31 0.38 -14.37 0.15
N THR A 32 0.78 -13.26 -0.49
CA THR A 32 0.29 -11.92 -0.14
C THR A 32 -1.02 -11.64 -0.87
N ILE A 33 -2.11 -11.52 -0.14
CA ILE A 33 -3.48 -11.26 -0.64
C ILE A 33 -3.86 -9.79 -0.44
N GLN A 34 -3.13 -9.06 0.42
CA GLN A 34 -3.31 -7.63 0.63
C GLN A 34 -3.24 -6.86 -0.69
N ASN A 35 -4.19 -5.94 -0.90
CA ASN A 35 -4.31 -5.10 -2.08
C ASN A 35 -4.74 -3.68 -1.67
N TYR A 36 -5.06 -2.83 -2.65
CA TYR A 36 -5.52 -1.46 -2.39
C TYR A 36 -6.77 -1.39 -1.50
N PHE A 37 -7.72 -2.31 -1.66
CA PHE A 37 -8.93 -2.34 -0.81
C PHE A 37 -8.59 -2.65 0.65
N TYR A 38 -7.72 -3.64 0.89
CA TYR A 38 -7.21 -3.93 2.24
C TYR A 38 -6.55 -2.70 2.88
N LEU A 39 -5.73 -1.95 2.13
CA LEU A 39 -5.06 -0.75 2.65
C LEU A 39 -6.07 0.35 3.04
N ASN A 40 -7.15 0.52 2.27
CA ASN A 40 -8.24 1.43 2.63
C ASN A 40 -8.99 0.95 3.87
N MET A 41 -9.28 -0.34 3.97
CA MET A 41 -9.93 -0.91 5.17
C MET A 41 -9.04 -0.78 6.40
N PHE A 42 -7.72 -0.91 6.25
CA PHE A 42 -6.77 -0.65 7.31
C PHE A 42 -6.76 0.82 7.73
N LEU A 43 -6.80 1.77 6.78
CA LEU A 43 -6.95 3.19 7.08
C LEU A 43 -8.26 3.48 7.83
N VAL A 44 -9.38 2.90 7.37
CA VAL A 44 -10.68 3.01 8.04
C VAL A 44 -10.60 2.48 9.47
N HIS A 45 -9.90 1.36 9.71
CA HIS A 45 -9.64 0.84 11.06
C HIS A 45 -8.98 1.89 11.96
N LEU A 46 -7.92 2.52 11.47
CA LEU A 46 -7.17 3.52 12.22
C LEU A 46 -8.04 4.75 12.54
N VAL A 47 -8.78 5.26 11.55
CA VAL A 47 -9.67 6.42 11.72
C VAL A 47 -10.78 6.11 12.73
N LEU A 48 -11.48 4.98 12.57
CA LEU A 48 -12.52 4.57 13.51
C LEU A 48 -11.95 4.34 14.92
N GLY A 49 -10.73 3.80 15.00
CA GLY A 49 -10.01 3.59 16.25
C GLY A 49 -9.80 4.90 16.99
N VAL A 50 -9.23 5.90 16.32
CA VAL A 50 -9.03 7.25 16.87
C VAL A 50 -10.36 7.89 17.29
N LEU A 51 -11.39 7.80 16.45
CA LEU A 51 -12.72 8.35 16.74
C LEU A 51 -13.39 7.69 17.94
N LEU A 52 -13.08 6.41 18.24
CA LEU A 52 -13.63 5.70 19.39
C LEU A 52 -12.99 6.13 20.72
N ILE A 53 -11.72 6.55 20.73
CA ILE A 53 -10.95 6.81 21.97
C ILE A 53 -11.69 7.77 22.89
N LEU A 54 -12.00 8.98 22.43
CA LEU A 54 -12.58 10.01 23.28
C LEU A 54 -14.00 9.64 23.78
N PRO A 55 -14.96 9.24 22.93
CA PRO A 55 -16.27 8.78 23.38
C PRO A 55 -16.20 7.62 24.36
N PHE A 56 -15.30 6.66 24.15
CA PHE A 56 -15.12 5.51 25.05
C PHE A 56 -14.62 5.96 26.43
N LEU A 57 -13.59 6.81 26.48
CA LEU A 57 -13.03 7.30 27.74
C LEU A 57 -14.05 8.12 28.52
N VAL A 58 -14.72 9.08 27.86
CA VAL A 58 -15.75 9.93 28.50
C VAL A 58 -16.91 9.08 29.00
N PHE A 59 -17.39 8.13 28.18
CA PHE A 59 -18.45 7.20 28.60
C PHE A 59 -18.02 6.36 29.80
N GLY A 60 -16.85 5.73 29.75
CA GLY A 60 -16.36 4.87 30.81
C GLY A 60 -16.20 5.61 32.14
N ILE A 61 -15.60 6.79 32.12
CA ILE A 61 -15.39 7.61 33.33
C ILE A 61 -16.72 8.06 33.93
N ILE A 62 -17.65 8.59 33.12
CA ILE A 62 -18.96 9.02 33.59
C ILE A 62 -19.77 7.82 34.11
N HIS A 63 -19.72 6.68 33.40
CA HIS A 63 -20.43 5.47 33.80
C HIS A 63 -19.93 4.98 35.17
N ILE A 64 -18.61 4.85 35.34
CA ILE A 64 -17.97 4.46 36.61
C ILE A 64 -18.36 5.42 37.74
N ARG A 65 -18.27 6.73 37.51
CA ARG A 65 -18.63 7.75 38.52
C ARG A 65 -20.08 7.62 38.96
N ASN A 66 -20.99 7.37 38.03
CA ASN A 66 -22.42 7.24 38.31
C ASN A 66 -22.80 5.89 38.93
N SER A 67 -21.95 4.86 38.80
CA SER A 67 -22.22 3.51 39.29
C SER A 67 -21.44 3.11 40.54
N ARG A 68 -20.46 3.91 40.99
CA ARG A 68 -19.54 3.56 42.08
C ARG A 68 -20.25 3.22 43.40
N ASP A 69 -21.39 3.85 43.65
CA ASP A 69 -22.16 3.71 44.91
C ASP A 69 -23.28 2.64 44.80
N ARG A 70 -23.38 1.92 43.68
CA ARG A 70 -24.43 0.89 43.49
C ARG A 70 -24.15 -0.34 44.34
N LYS A 71 -25.22 -0.89 44.95
CA LYS A 71 -25.16 -2.08 45.84
C LYS A 71 -24.66 -3.35 45.14
N ASN A 72 -24.88 -3.50 43.83
CA ASN A 72 -24.42 -4.66 43.07
C ASN A 72 -22.92 -4.56 42.76
N ARG A 73 -22.10 -5.04 43.71
CA ARG A 73 -20.63 -5.00 43.60
C ARG A 73 -20.08 -5.91 42.50
N ILE A 74 -20.79 -6.98 42.12
CA ILE A 74 -20.35 -7.88 41.04
C ILE A 74 -20.41 -7.14 39.71
N ALA A 75 -21.55 -6.52 39.39
CA ALA A 75 -21.70 -5.74 38.17
C ALA A 75 -20.68 -4.59 38.07
N ALA A 76 -20.38 -3.93 39.20
CA ALA A 76 -19.36 -2.88 39.26
C ALA A 76 -17.94 -3.41 38.96
N ARG A 77 -17.53 -4.53 39.59
CA ARG A 77 -16.21 -5.14 39.35
C ARG A 77 -16.03 -5.58 37.90
N VAL A 78 -17.04 -6.24 37.31
CA VAL A 78 -17.00 -6.63 35.90
C VAL A 78 -16.96 -5.39 34.99
N GLY A 79 -17.65 -4.31 35.37
CA GLY A 79 -17.57 -3.03 34.67
C GLY A 79 -16.17 -2.41 34.68
N TYR A 80 -15.46 -2.46 35.81
CA TYR A 80 -14.06 -2.01 35.90
C TYR A 80 -13.12 -2.87 35.06
N ALA A 81 -13.30 -4.20 35.09
CA ALA A 81 -12.54 -5.10 34.23
C ALA A 81 -12.78 -4.79 32.74
N LEU A 82 -14.05 -4.62 32.33
CA LEU A 82 -14.42 -4.25 30.97
C LEU A 82 -13.78 -2.93 30.53
N PHE A 83 -13.82 -1.90 31.38
CA PHE A 83 -13.18 -0.62 31.09
C PHE A 83 -11.65 -0.78 30.97
N GLY A 84 -11.03 -1.52 31.89
CA GLY A 84 -9.59 -1.81 31.86
C GLY A 84 -9.15 -2.56 30.60
N THR A 85 -9.90 -3.59 30.17
CA THR A 85 -9.62 -4.29 28.91
C THR A 85 -9.83 -3.39 27.69
N GLY A 86 -10.81 -2.49 27.73
CA GLY A 86 -10.98 -1.47 26.68
C GLY A 86 -9.81 -0.48 26.62
N LEU A 87 -9.26 -0.06 27.77
CA LEU A 87 -8.02 0.73 27.81
C LEU A 87 -6.84 -0.05 27.23
N LEU A 88 -6.70 -1.33 27.57
CA LEU A 88 -5.67 -2.20 27.00
C LEU A 88 -5.79 -2.31 25.47
N LEU A 89 -7.01 -2.45 24.94
CA LEU A 89 -7.26 -2.47 23.49
C LEU A 89 -6.81 -1.16 22.82
N ILE A 90 -7.15 -0.02 23.41
CA ILE A 90 -6.76 1.30 22.88
C ILE A 90 -5.24 1.48 22.95
N LEU A 91 -4.63 1.21 24.11
CA LEU A 91 -3.20 1.35 24.32
C LEU A 91 -2.39 0.45 23.37
N SER A 92 -2.79 -0.82 23.25
CA SER A 92 -2.16 -1.74 22.31
C SER A 92 -2.31 -1.29 20.85
N GLY A 93 -3.48 -0.76 20.47
CA GLY A 93 -3.71 -0.19 19.14
C GLY A 93 -2.79 1.00 18.86
N VAL A 94 -2.70 1.95 19.79
CA VAL A 94 -1.81 3.13 19.70
C VAL A 94 -0.34 2.72 19.63
N LEU A 95 0.10 1.73 20.43
CA LEU A 95 1.48 1.21 20.37
C LEU A 95 1.82 0.55 19.03
N LEU A 96 0.82 -0.01 18.33
CA LEU A 96 0.99 -0.60 17.00
C LEU A 96 1.01 0.47 15.90
N THR A 97 0.47 1.66 16.14
CA THR A 97 0.61 2.80 15.22
C THR A 97 2.04 3.32 15.27
N ARG A 98 2.71 3.32 14.11
CA ARG A 98 4.07 3.86 13.96
C ARG A 98 3.97 5.30 13.51
N VAL A 99 3.62 6.17 14.45
CA VAL A 99 3.45 7.59 14.18
C VAL A 99 4.80 8.28 14.33
N GLU A 100 5.34 8.72 13.20
CA GLU A 100 6.61 9.43 13.11
C GLU A 100 6.65 10.63 14.08
N GLY A 101 7.71 10.70 14.88
CA GLY A 101 7.93 11.77 15.86
C GLY A 101 7.11 11.65 17.15
N LEU A 102 6.22 10.66 17.28
CA LEU A 102 5.42 10.44 18.49
C LEU A 102 5.66 9.05 19.10
N ILE A 103 5.38 7.98 18.36
CA ILE A 103 5.40 6.60 18.87
C ILE A 103 5.94 5.68 17.77
N GLU A 104 7.15 5.15 17.97
CA GLU A 104 7.76 4.18 17.06
C GLU A 104 8.31 2.97 17.84
N VAL A 105 7.45 1.99 18.11
CA VAL A 105 7.89 0.72 18.71
C VAL A 105 8.54 -0.14 17.62
N LYS A 106 9.88 -0.19 17.63
CA LYS A 106 10.70 -1.00 16.69
C LYS A 106 11.03 -2.38 17.23
N GLU A 107 11.05 -2.54 18.54
CA GLU A 107 11.42 -3.79 19.22
C GLU A 107 10.39 -4.91 18.91
N PRO A 108 10.83 -6.06 18.33
CA PRO A 108 9.91 -7.09 17.84
C PRO A 108 9.04 -7.75 18.92
N MET A 109 9.58 -7.99 20.12
CA MET A 109 8.86 -8.68 21.19
C MET A 109 7.70 -7.82 21.72
N LEU A 110 7.95 -6.56 22.06
CA LEU A 110 6.95 -5.58 22.48
C LEU A 110 5.86 -5.43 21.42
N ARG A 111 6.23 -5.40 20.14
CA ARG A 111 5.26 -5.32 19.05
C ARG A 111 4.39 -6.58 18.97
N SER A 112 4.98 -7.76 19.14
CA SER A 112 4.24 -9.02 19.17
C SER A 112 3.25 -9.07 20.35
N VAL A 113 3.70 -8.66 21.54
CA VAL A 113 2.85 -8.58 22.74
C VAL A 113 1.70 -7.59 22.51
N ALA A 114 1.98 -6.39 21.99
CA ALA A 114 0.95 -5.41 21.67
C ALA A 114 -0.03 -5.93 20.61
N TYR A 115 0.45 -6.62 19.57
CA TYR A 115 -0.38 -7.23 18.54
C TYR A 115 -1.34 -8.27 19.12
N TRP A 116 -0.84 -9.24 19.89
CA TRP A 116 -1.68 -10.27 20.49
C TRP A 116 -2.64 -9.69 21.54
N ALA A 117 -2.20 -8.71 22.33
CA ALA A 117 -3.09 -7.98 23.23
C ALA A 117 -4.23 -7.30 22.45
N HIS A 118 -3.92 -6.65 21.32
CA HIS A 118 -4.90 -5.97 20.48
C HIS A 118 -5.89 -6.94 19.82
N VAL A 119 -5.41 -8.10 19.35
CA VAL A 119 -6.25 -9.12 18.69
C VAL A 119 -7.14 -9.86 19.69
N LEU A 120 -6.65 -10.16 20.89
CA LEU A 120 -7.40 -10.94 21.89
C LEU A 120 -8.35 -10.08 22.74
N SER A 121 -8.02 -8.81 22.99
CA SER A 121 -8.85 -7.93 23.83
C SER A 121 -10.32 -7.81 23.39
N PRO A 122 -10.68 -7.72 22.09
CA PRO A 122 -12.08 -7.67 21.65
C PRO A 122 -12.89 -8.90 22.07
N ILE A 123 -12.27 -10.08 22.06
CA ILE A 123 -12.91 -11.34 22.50
C ILE A 123 -13.23 -11.25 24.00
N PHE A 124 -12.26 -10.81 24.80
CA PHE A 124 -12.45 -10.59 26.23
C PHE A 124 -13.48 -9.49 26.52
N ILE A 125 -13.51 -8.41 25.74
CA ILE A 125 -14.49 -7.32 25.87
C ILE A 125 -15.91 -7.84 25.61
N ILE A 126 -16.12 -8.65 24.57
CA ILE A 126 -17.44 -9.25 24.28
C ILE A 126 -17.88 -10.13 25.47
N TRP A 127 -16.99 -10.99 25.95
CA TRP A 127 -17.28 -11.87 27.09
C TRP A 127 -17.59 -11.08 28.37
N LEU A 128 -16.75 -10.11 28.73
CA LEU A 128 -16.96 -9.23 29.89
C LEU A 128 -18.22 -8.38 29.76
N PHE A 129 -18.56 -7.92 28.56
CA PHE A 129 -19.79 -7.18 28.31
C PHE A 129 -21.04 -8.04 28.55
N ILE A 130 -21.02 -9.30 28.09
CA ILE A 130 -22.10 -10.27 28.36
C ILE A 130 -22.24 -10.48 29.87
N LEU A 131 -21.15 -10.75 30.59
CA LEU A 131 -21.17 -10.93 32.05
C LEU A 131 -21.68 -9.68 32.77
N HIS A 132 -21.25 -8.49 32.36
CA HIS A 132 -21.69 -7.22 32.93
C HIS A 132 -23.20 -7.00 32.77
N ARG A 133 -23.77 -7.39 31.62
CA ARG A 133 -25.20 -7.27 31.35
C ARG A 133 -26.03 -8.37 31.99
N LEU A 134 -25.52 -9.60 32.12
CA LEU A 134 -26.17 -10.68 32.88
C LEU A 134 -26.27 -10.33 34.37
N ALA A 135 -25.26 -9.66 34.93
CA ALA A 135 -25.30 -9.12 36.30
C ALA A 135 -26.14 -7.83 36.42
N GLY A 136 -26.68 -7.30 35.32
CA GLY A 136 -27.37 -6.01 35.23
C GLY A 136 -28.68 -6.08 34.43
N PRO A 137 -29.01 -5.05 33.63
CA PRO A 137 -30.21 -5.05 32.78
C PRO A 137 -30.12 -6.11 31.67
N LYS A 138 -31.22 -6.85 31.45
CA LYS A 138 -31.32 -7.96 30.49
C LYS A 138 -30.81 -7.59 29.08
N ILE A 139 -30.03 -8.48 28.48
CA ILE A 139 -29.57 -8.37 27.08
C ILE A 139 -30.76 -8.60 26.14
N GLN A 140 -30.92 -7.72 25.16
CA GLN A 140 -31.88 -7.90 24.07
C GLN A 140 -31.26 -8.76 22.96
N TRP A 141 -31.18 -10.08 23.20
CA TRP A 141 -30.50 -11.05 22.33
C TRP A 141 -30.90 -10.97 20.85
N ARG A 142 -32.18 -10.73 20.56
CA ARG A 142 -32.67 -10.57 19.17
C ARG A 142 -31.96 -9.43 18.44
N ARG A 143 -31.75 -8.29 19.09
CA ARG A 143 -31.04 -7.15 18.50
C ARG A 143 -29.54 -7.42 18.36
N GLY A 144 -28.96 -8.12 19.35
CA GLY A 144 -27.56 -8.54 19.30
C GLY A 144 -27.28 -9.51 18.14
N LEU A 145 -28.13 -10.53 17.97
CA LEU A 145 -28.03 -11.49 16.86
C LEU A 145 -28.28 -10.84 15.50
N ALA A 146 -29.25 -9.92 15.40
CA ALA A 146 -29.48 -9.17 14.16
C ALA A 146 -28.25 -8.34 13.76
N LEU A 147 -27.64 -7.63 14.72
CA LEU A 147 -26.42 -6.86 14.47
C LEU A 147 -25.24 -7.76 14.10
N ALA A 148 -25.09 -8.91 14.76
CA ALA A 148 -24.06 -9.90 14.43
C ALA A 148 -24.27 -10.49 13.01
N GLY A 149 -25.51 -10.72 12.60
CA GLY A 149 -25.85 -11.16 11.25
C GLY A 149 -25.49 -10.13 10.18
N VAL A 150 -25.86 -8.86 10.40
CA VAL A 150 -25.48 -7.74 9.50
C VAL A 150 -23.96 -7.58 9.44
N ALA A 151 -23.29 -7.64 10.58
CA ALA A 151 -21.85 -7.61 10.69
C ALA A 151 -21.16 -8.72 9.87
N GLY A 152 -21.63 -9.96 10.02
CA GLY A 152 -21.11 -11.11 9.28
C GLY A 152 -21.35 -11.00 7.78
N ALA A 153 -22.55 -10.57 7.36
CA ALA A 153 -22.87 -10.35 5.95
C ALA A 153 -21.99 -9.25 5.33
N PHE A 154 -21.76 -8.15 6.04
CA PHE A 154 -20.89 -7.08 5.57
C PHE A 154 -19.42 -7.51 5.49
N ALA A 155 -18.92 -8.26 6.48
CA ALA A 155 -17.59 -8.84 6.43
C ALA A 155 -17.43 -9.79 5.23
N ALA A 156 -18.41 -10.66 4.97
CA ALA A 156 -18.42 -11.53 3.81
C ALA A 156 -18.43 -10.75 2.49
N ALA A 157 -19.23 -9.68 2.39
CA ALA A 157 -19.26 -8.81 1.22
C ALA A 157 -17.90 -8.13 0.97
N MET A 158 -17.22 -7.65 2.02
CA MET A 158 -15.87 -7.08 1.90
C MET A 158 -14.85 -8.13 1.45
N ILE A 159 -14.96 -9.37 1.91
CA ILE A 159 -14.10 -10.48 1.44
C ILE A 159 -14.38 -10.77 -0.03
N ILE A 160 -15.64 -10.88 -0.45
CA ILE A 160 -15.99 -11.09 -1.86
C ILE A 160 -15.41 -9.96 -2.72
N TRP A 161 -15.54 -8.71 -2.29
CA TRP A 161 -14.99 -7.55 -2.98
C TRP A 161 -13.45 -7.61 -3.10
N GLN A 162 -12.75 -8.04 -2.04
CA GLN A 162 -11.29 -8.24 -2.08
C GLN A 162 -10.88 -9.15 -3.23
N TYR A 163 -11.60 -10.26 -3.41
CA TYR A 163 -11.28 -11.28 -4.42
C TYR A 163 -11.72 -10.91 -5.84
N GLN A 164 -12.40 -9.76 -6.03
CA GLN A 164 -12.71 -9.24 -7.36
C GLN A 164 -11.56 -8.43 -7.98
N ASP A 165 -10.48 -8.16 -7.23
CA ASP A 165 -9.29 -7.53 -7.80
C ASP A 165 -8.62 -8.50 -8.80
N PRO A 166 -8.60 -8.17 -10.11
CA PRO A 166 -8.08 -9.08 -11.13
C PRO A 166 -6.56 -9.15 -11.14
N ARG A 167 -5.88 -8.25 -10.41
CA ARG A 167 -4.41 -8.17 -10.40
C ARG A 167 -3.83 -9.36 -9.67
N ARG A 168 -2.86 -10.01 -10.30
CA ARG A 168 -2.04 -11.06 -9.70
C ARG A 168 -0.60 -10.57 -9.58
N TRP A 169 0.09 -11.06 -8.57
CA TRP A 169 1.47 -10.72 -8.34
C TRP A 169 2.39 -11.46 -9.31
N ASP A 170 3.45 -10.78 -9.73
CA ASP A 170 4.57 -11.38 -10.46
C ASP A 170 4.15 -12.02 -11.81
N GLU A 171 3.11 -11.51 -12.47
CA GLU A 171 2.70 -12.00 -13.79
C GLU A 171 3.72 -11.66 -14.88
N GLU A 172 3.91 -12.60 -15.81
CA GLU A 172 4.74 -12.45 -17.01
C GLU A 172 4.18 -11.40 -17.98
N GLY A 173 2.85 -11.19 -17.96
CA GLY A 173 2.13 -10.41 -18.97
C GLY A 173 1.99 -11.13 -20.32
N PRO A 174 1.13 -10.63 -21.22
CA PRO A 174 0.88 -11.27 -22.50
C PRO A 174 2.06 -11.12 -23.46
N ASP A 175 2.36 -12.16 -24.26
CA ASP A 175 3.39 -12.10 -25.32
C ASP A 175 3.10 -11.01 -26.35
N SER A 176 1.81 -10.74 -26.63
CA SER A 176 1.40 -9.65 -27.53
C SER A 176 1.82 -8.27 -27.05
N GLY A 177 2.11 -8.09 -25.75
CA GLY A 177 2.63 -6.84 -25.21
C GLY A 177 3.98 -6.43 -25.82
N THR A 178 4.76 -7.38 -26.33
CA THR A 178 6.04 -7.10 -27.01
C THR A 178 5.87 -6.40 -28.35
N GLN A 179 4.71 -6.51 -29.01
CA GLN A 179 4.53 -6.00 -30.38
C GLN A 179 4.73 -4.49 -30.48
N TYR A 180 4.31 -3.74 -29.46
CA TYR A 180 4.52 -2.31 -29.42
C TYR A 180 5.99 -1.96 -29.14
N PHE A 181 6.64 -2.68 -28.22
CA PHE A 181 7.99 -2.36 -27.73
C PHE A 181 9.12 -2.91 -28.63
N PHE A 182 8.81 -3.81 -29.57
CA PHE A 182 9.77 -4.37 -30.50
C PHE A 182 10.52 -3.27 -31.28
N PRO A 183 11.86 -3.39 -31.50
CA PRO A 183 12.74 -4.54 -31.23
C PRO A 183 13.23 -4.75 -29.79
N SER A 184 12.82 -3.94 -28.82
CA SER A 184 13.02 -4.31 -27.41
C SER A 184 12.16 -5.53 -27.05
N LEU A 185 12.68 -6.44 -26.24
CA LEU A 185 11.90 -7.57 -25.73
C LEU A 185 11.14 -7.22 -24.43
N ALA A 186 11.25 -5.97 -23.97
CA ALA A 186 10.52 -5.52 -22.81
C ALA A 186 9.01 -5.54 -23.05
N ARG A 187 8.25 -5.82 -21.98
CA ARG A 187 6.79 -5.74 -22.01
C ARG A 187 6.23 -5.28 -20.69
N THR A 188 5.01 -4.77 -20.72
CA THR A 188 4.24 -4.47 -19.52
C THR A 188 3.34 -5.65 -19.15
N ALA A 189 3.07 -5.83 -17.86
CA ALA A 189 2.23 -6.93 -17.37
C ALA A 189 0.82 -6.94 -17.99
N THR A 190 0.30 -5.77 -18.40
CA THR A 190 -1.03 -5.63 -19.00
C THR A 190 -1.00 -5.45 -20.53
N GLY A 191 0.17 -5.27 -21.13
CA GLY A 191 0.32 -4.83 -22.53
C GLY A 191 -0.02 -3.35 -22.78
N ASN A 192 -0.41 -2.59 -21.76
CA ASN A 192 -0.69 -1.14 -21.87
C ASN A 192 0.49 -0.30 -21.37
N PHE A 193 0.48 1.00 -21.67
CA PHE A 193 1.43 1.96 -21.10
C PHE A 193 1.28 2.14 -19.60
N ILE A 194 2.38 2.50 -18.94
CA ILE A 194 2.43 2.85 -17.52
C ILE A 194 2.59 4.38 -17.41
N PRO A 195 1.76 5.08 -16.62
CA PRO A 195 1.88 6.52 -16.45
C PRO A 195 3.31 6.93 -16.03
N ALA A 196 3.85 7.95 -16.70
CA ALA A 196 5.22 8.41 -16.45
C ALA A 196 5.40 8.88 -14.99
N GLU A 197 4.40 9.55 -14.42
CA GLU A 197 4.44 9.99 -13.03
C GLU A 197 4.59 8.83 -12.04
N THR A 198 4.04 7.64 -12.34
CA THR A 198 4.19 6.45 -11.50
C THR A 198 5.62 5.92 -11.55
N LEU A 199 6.27 5.98 -12.71
CA LEU A 199 7.67 5.57 -12.90
C LEU A 199 8.67 6.60 -12.36
N MET A 200 8.28 7.87 -12.18
CA MET A 200 9.16 8.96 -11.74
C MET A 200 9.02 9.32 -10.25
N MET A 201 8.84 8.32 -9.38
CA MET A 201 8.58 8.50 -7.95
C MET A 201 9.84 8.54 -7.06
N ASP A 202 11.03 8.84 -7.61
CA ASP A 202 12.30 8.83 -6.84
C ASP A 202 12.27 9.79 -5.64
N GLY A 203 11.62 10.94 -5.78
CA GLY A 203 11.41 11.89 -4.68
C GLY A 203 10.61 11.30 -3.53
N TYR A 204 9.59 10.48 -3.83
CA TYR A 204 8.81 9.75 -2.83
C TYR A 204 9.66 8.66 -2.15
N CYS A 205 10.48 7.93 -2.92
CA CYS A 205 11.41 6.93 -2.38
C CYS A 205 12.45 7.57 -1.44
N LYS A 206 12.99 8.74 -1.82
CA LYS A 206 14.00 9.51 -1.05
C LYS A 206 13.53 9.87 0.35
N GLU A 207 12.22 10.08 0.58
CA GLU A 207 11.68 10.43 1.91
C GLU A 207 12.01 9.36 2.96
N CYS A 208 12.14 8.09 2.56
CA CYS A 208 12.49 6.98 3.46
C CYS A 208 13.86 6.34 3.15
N HIS A 209 14.38 6.51 1.93
CA HIS A 209 15.59 5.85 1.43
C HIS A 209 16.62 6.86 0.89
N ALA A 210 16.90 7.90 1.68
CA ALA A 210 17.78 8.99 1.29
C ALA A 210 19.17 8.51 0.84
N ASP A 211 19.79 7.57 1.57
CA ASP A 211 21.13 7.06 1.27
C ASP A 211 21.17 6.30 -0.07
N ALA A 212 20.16 5.48 -0.35
CA ALA A 212 20.07 4.74 -1.60
C ALA A 212 19.80 5.68 -2.78
N HIS A 213 18.92 6.67 -2.60
CA HIS A 213 18.69 7.72 -3.59
C HIS A 213 19.97 8.51 -3.87
N GLU A 214 20.75 8.85 -2.84
CA GLU A 214 22.02 9.56 -3.01
C GLU A 214 23.00 8.76 -3.88
N GLY A 215 23.15 7.46 -3.61
CA GLY A 215 23.96 6.57 -4.43
C GLY A 215 23.45 6.47 -5.88
N TRP A 216 22.15 6.32 -6.06
CA TRP A 216 21.53 6.32 -7.39
C TRP A 216 21.77 7.63 -8.13
N SER A 217 21.66 8.78 -7.47
CA SER A 217 21.76 10.10 -8.10
C SER A 217 23.14 10.39 -8.72
N HIS A 218 24.17 9.65 -8.30
CA HIS A 218 25.52 9.72 -8.85
C HIS A 218 25.84 8.58 -9.84
N SER A 219 24.89 7.68 -10.09
CA SER A 219 25.11 6.46 -10.87
C SER A 219 24.86 6.64 -12.37
N MET A 220 25.42 5.73 -13.18
CA MET A 220 25.11 5.67 -14.62
C MET A 220 23.65 5.33 -14.91
N HIS A 221 22.92 4.73 -13.96
CA HIS A 221 21.48 4.51 -14.10
C HIS A 221 20.69 5.82 -14.06
N ARG A 222 21.08 6.77 -13.19
CA ARG A 222 20.50 8.13 -13.20
C ARG A 222 20.77 8.84 -14.52
N PHE A 223 21.97 8.64 -15.07
CA PHE A 223 22.45 9.26 -16.31
C PHE A 223 22.33 8.34 -17.54
N SER A 224 21.34 7.44 -17.56
CA SER A 224 21.20 6.46 -18.64
C SER A 224 20.47 7.00 -19.87
N SER A 225 19.66 8.05 -19.71
CA SER A 225 18.76 8.58 -20.74
C SER A 225 19.36 9.82 -21.40
N PHE A 226 18.53 10.73 -21.91
CA PHE A 226 18.93 11.90 -22.69
C PHE A 226 19.63 13.00 -21.88
N ASN A 227 19.77 12.81 -20.57
CA ASN A 227 20.64 13.60 -19.68
C ASN A 227 22.14 13.25 -19.84
N ASN A 228 22.47 12.24 -20.64
CA ASN A 228 23.82 11.92 -21.06
C ASN A 228 24.06 12.38 -22.50
N PRO A 229 24.91 13.39 -22.74
CA PRO A 229 25.13 13.95 -24.08
C PRO A 229 25.61 12.94 -25.11
N ALA A 230 26.44 11.97 -24.72
CA ALA A 230 26.95 10.94 -25.63
C ALA A 230 25.84 9.98 -26.07
N TYR A 231 24.96 9.62 -25.13
CA TYR A 231 23.80 8.78 -25.42
C TYR A 231 22.79 9.53 -26.30
N LEU A 232 22.44 10.77 -25.93
CA LEU A 232 21.55 11.65 -26.70
C LEU A 232 22.01 11.79 -28.15
N PHE A 233 23.30 12.07 -28.38
CA PHE A 233 23.87 12.14 -29.72
C PHE A 233 23.69 10.81 -30.47
N SER A 234 24.03 9.69 -29.83
CA SER A 234 23.96 8.36 -30.45
C SER A 234 22.53 7.99 -30.87
N VAL A 235 21.54 8.24 -30.03
CA VAL A 235 20.13 7.94 -30.33
C VAL A 235 19.61 8.87 -31.43
N ARG A 236 19.95 10.17 -31.41
CA ARG A 236 19.54 11.13 -32.45
C ARG A 236 20.07 10.73 -33.83
N GLU A 237 21.36 10.44 -33.94
CA GLU A 237 21.96 10.02 -35.21
C GLU A 237 21.38 8.67 -35.67
N THR A 238 21.14 7.74 -34.74
CA THR A 238 20.50 6.46 -35.05
C THR A 238 19.08 6.65 -35.58
N ARG A 239 18.26 7.47 -34.92
CA ARG A 239 16.89 7.78 -35.36
C ARG A 239 16.89 8.48 -36.71
N LYS A 240 17.78 9.44 -36.95
CA LYS A 240 17.93 10.11 -38.25
C LYS A 240 18.28 9.11 -39.36
N ALA A 241 19.29 8.26 -39.14
CA ALA A 241 19.69 7.25 -40.12
C ALA A 241 18.58 6.22 -40.39
N MET A 242 17.81 5.84 -39.36
CA MET A 242 16.64 4.95 -39.51
C MET A 242 15.50 5.61 -40.28
N MET A 243 15.23 6.89 -40.04
CA MET A 243 14.24 7.65 -40.82
C MET A 243 14.62 7.72 -42.30
N GLU A 244 15.89 8.01 -42.61
CA GLU A 244 16.39 8.08 -43.99
C GLU A 244 16.34 6.71 -44.69
N ARG A 245 16.60 5.61 -43.96
CA ARG A 245 16.66 4.25 -44.52
C ARG A 245 15.31 3.54 -44.59
N ASP A 246 14.53 3.59 -43.52
CA ASP A 246 13.34 2.75 -43.27
C ASP A 246 12.04 3.57 -43.18
N GLY A 247 12.12 4.90 -43.20
CA GLY A 247 10.96 5.79 -43.08
C GLY A 247 10.32 5.81 -41.68
N ASN A 248 10.96 5.22 -40.67
CA ASN A 248 10.51 5.19 -39.28
C ASN A 248 11.70 5.07 -38.29
N VAL A 249 11.47 5.39 -37.02
CA VAL A 249 12.47 5.35 -35.93
C VAL A 249 12.37 4.11 -35.03
N GLN A 250 11.50 3.15 -35.33
CA GLN A 250 11.14 2.07 -34.38
C GLN A 250 12.35 1.25 -33.94
N GLY A 251 13.38 1.12 -34.78
CA GLY A 251 14.62 0.43 -34.42
C GLY A 251 15.30 1.00 -33.17
N SER A 252 15.10 2.28 -32.84
CA SER A 252 15.66 2.92 -31.65
C SER A 252 15.05 2.43 -30.33
N ARG A 253 13.90 1.75 -30.37
CA ARG A 253 13.29 1.11 -29.18
C ARG A 253 14.21 0.04 -28.56
N PHE A 254 15.09 -0.57 -29.36
CA PHE A 254 16.15 -1.45 -28.86
C PHE A 254 16.98 -0.80 -27.75
N CYS A 255 17.32 0.49 -27.92
CA CYS A 255 18.05 1.26 -26.92
C CYS A 255 17.16 1.63 -25.73
N ALA A 256 15.92 2.03 -26.01
CA ALA A 256 14.98 2.58 -25.04
C ALA A 256 14.61 1.61 -23.92
N GLY A 257 14.53 0.30 -24.22
CA GLY A 257 14.20 -0.73 -23.22
C GLY A 257 15.21 -0.82 -22.05
N CYS A 258 16.46 -0.41 -22.27
CA CYS A 258 17.48 -0.36 -21.23
C CYS A 258 17.69 1.07 -20.71
N HIS A 259 17.75 2.06 -21.60
CA HIS A 259 18.25 3.40 -21.28
C HIS A 259 17.15 4.40 -20.94
N ASP A 260 16.00 4.29 -21.60
CA ASP A 260 14.89 5.26 -21.55
C ASP A 260 13.56 4.63 -21.06
N PRO A 261 13.56 3.81 -20.00
CA PRO A 261 12.37 3.05 -19.62
C PRO A 261 11.17 3.94 -19.28
N VAL A 262 11.38 5.14 -18.74
CA VAL A 262 10.29 6.07 -18.40
C VAL A 262 9.54 6.58 -19.63
N PRO A 263 10.17 7.28 -20.61
CA PRO A 263 9.46 7.67 -21.83
C PRO A 263 9.03 6.46 -22.66
N PHE A 264 9.74 5.33 -22.57
CA PHE A 264 9.40 4.14 -23.34
C PHE A 264 8.11 3.47 -22.87
N PHE A 265 7.98 3.16 -21.58
CA PHE A 265 6.78 2.50 -21.05
C PHE A 265 5.59 3.44 -20.88
N SER A 266 5.80 4.76 -20.84
CA SER A 266 4.70 5.74 -20.87
C SER A 266 4.17 6.02 -22.28
N GLY A 267 4.85 5.53 -23.32
CA GLY A 267 4.52 5.77 -24.71
C GLY A 267 5.09 7.07 -25.27
N ALA A 268 5.55 7.99 -24.41
CA ALA A 268 6.08 9.30 -24.81
C ALA A 268 7.19 9.21 -25.86
N PHE A 269 8.04 8.17 -25.78
CA PHE A 269 9.18 7.95 -26.68
C PHE A 269 8.83 7.89 -28.18
N ASP A 270 7.60 7.47 -28.49
CA ASP A 270 7.11 7.34 -29.87
C ASP A 270 5.92 8.26 -30.19
N THR A 271 5.20 8.75 -29.17
CA THR A 271 3.97 9.52 -29.39
C THR A 271 4.16 11.02 -29.23
N GLU A 272 5.21 11.46 -28.53
CA GLU A 272 5.47 12.87 -28.32
C GLU A 272 6.50 13.40 -29.32
N LYS A 273 6.12 14.48 -30.02
CA LYS A 273 6.92 15.12 -31.08
C LYS A 273 8.35 15.47 -30.63
N ALA A 274 8.51 15.80 -29.34
CA ALA A 274 9.81 16.13 -28.75
C ALA A 274 10.87 15.04 -28.97
N PHE A 275 10.49 13.76 -29.10
CA PHE A 275 11.42 12.63 -29.34
C PHE A 275 11.76 12.39 -30.82
N ASP A 276 11.04 13.04 -31.74
CA ASP A 276 11.23 12.92 -33.18
C ASP A 276 11.85 14.17 -33.82
N ASP A 277 11.66 15.34 -33.21
CA ASP A 277 12.14 16.60 -33.76
C ASP A 277 13.60 16.87 -33.34
N PRO A 278 14.56 16.92 -34.28
CA PRO A 278 15.96 17.21 -33.98
C PRO A 278 16.18 18.62 -33.42
N ASP A 279 15.25 19.55 -33.69
CA ASP A 279 15.29 20.93 -33.23
C ASP A 279 14.58 21.13 -31.88
N ASP A 280 13.83 20.12 -31.38
CA ASP A 280 13.21 20.17 -30.05
C ASP A 280 14.23 19.91 -28.93
N ASP A 281 14.03 20.63 -27.83
CA ASP A 281 14.84 20.47 -26.62
C ASP A 281 14.39 19.25 -25.81
N LEU A 282 14.88 18.08 -26.19
CA LEU A 282 14.76 16.85 -25.41
C LEU A 282 15.29 16.98 -23.98
N GLN A 283 16.20 17.93 -23.70
CA GLN A 283 16.69 18.12 -22.34
C GLN A 283 15.63 18.77 -21.44
N GLY A 284 14.70 19.54 -22.00
CA GLY A 284 13.58 20.13 -21.29
C GLY A 284 12.43 19.14 -21.01
N HIS A 285 12.40 17.98 -21.67
CA HIS A 285 11.32 17.01 -21.50
C HIS A 285 11.44 16.26 -20.16
N PRO A 286 10.41 16.27 -19.28
CA PRO A 286 10.51 15.68 -17.93
C PRO A 286 10.94 14.21 -17.91
N THR A 287 10.40 13.39 -18.82
CA THR A 287 10.71 11.95 -18.88
C THR A 287 12.08 11.67 -19.50
N ALA A 288 12.59 12.55 -20.36
CA ALA A 288 13.89 12.38 -21.01
C ALA A 288 15.07 12.57 -20.03
N GLN A 289 14.81 13.22 -18.91
CA GLN A 289 15.78 13.43 -17.83
C GLN A 289 15.68 12.39 -16.72
N ALA A 290 14.76 11.42 -16.80
CA ALA A 290 14.48 10.50 -15.70
C ALA A 290 15.59 9.44 -15.49
N GLY A 291 16.15 8.90 -16.58
CA GLY A 291 17.03 7.74 -16.53
C GLY A 291 16.29 6.47 -16.07
N ILE A 292 17.03 5.49 -15.54
CA ILE A 292 16.49 4.33 -14.85
C ILE A 292 16.21 4.75 -13.40
N THR A 293 14.94 4.96 -13.07
CA THR A 293 14.49 5.38 -11.73
C THR A 293 14.45 4.21 -10.74
N CYS A 294 14.30 4.52 -9.46
CA CYS A 294 14.05 3.53 -8.40
C CYS A 294 12.82 2.69 -8.75
N THR A 295 11.73 3.34 -9.17
CA THR A 295 10.50 2.64 -9.51
C THR A 295 10.70 1.74 -10.72
N VAL A 296 11.39 2.18 -11.76
CA VAL A 296 11.64 1.34 -12.95
C VAL A 296 12.27 0.01 -12.56
N CYS A 297 13.36 0.03 -11.79
CA CYS A 297 14.00 -1.22 -11.36
C CYS A 297 13.08 -2.05 -10.48
N HIS A 298 12.49 -1.45 -9.44
CA HIS A 298 11.71 -2.16 -8.45
C HIS A 298 10.30 -2.59 -8.93
N ALA A 299 9.86 -2.09 -10.08
CA ALA A 299 8.62 -2.47 -10.76
C ALA A 299 8.80 -3.67 -11.70
N ILE A 300 10.03 -4.10 -11.98
CA ILE A 300 10.27 -5.33 -12.74
C ILE A 300 9.73 -6.52 -11.93
N THR A 301 8.90 -7.34 -12.56
CA THR A 301 8.25 -8.51 -11.96
C THR A 301 8.88 -9.81 -12.39
N ASN A 302 9.36 -9.88 -13.64
CA ASN A 302 9.88 -11.10 -14.22
C ASN A 302 11.05 -10.83 -15.17
N LEU A 303 12.01 -11.76 -15.19
CA LEU A 303 13.03 -11.85 -16.23
C LEU A 303 12.58 -12.95 -17.20
N ASN A 304 12.22 -12.57 -18.41
CA ASN A 304 11.63 -13.50 -19.36
C ASN A 304 12.70 -14.39 -20.02
N SER A 305 13.97 -13.94 -20.03
CA SER A 305 15.04 -14.63 -20.72
C SER A 305 16.44 -14.16 -20.30
N PRO A 306 17.46 -15.03 -20.40
CA PRO A 306 18.86 -14.64 -20.24
C PRO A 306 19.49 -14.04 -21.52
N ARG A 307 18.73 -13.91 -22.62
CA ARG A 307 19.26 -13.52 -23.95
C ARG A 307 19.74 -12.06 -24.05
N GLY A 308 19.38 -11.21 -23.09
CA GLY A 308 19.63 -9.76 -23.16
C GLY A 308 18.52 -9.02 -23.91
N ASN A 309 18.76 -7.75 -24.29
CA ASN A 309 17.81 -6.87 -24.98
C ASN A 309 16.52 -6.56 -24.19
N SER A 310 16.68 -6.21 -22.91
CA SER A 310 15.57 -5.78 -22.05
C SER A 310 14.44 -6.79 -21.90
N ASP A 311 14.73 -8.09 -21.99
CA ASP A 311 13.71 -9.14 -21.95
C ASP A 311 13.18 -9.38 -20.52
N TYR A 312 12.44 -8.39 -20.02
CA TYR A 312 11.84 -8.36 -18.70
C TYR A 312 10.39 -7.84 -18.78
N THR A 313 9.61 -8.20 -17.77
CA THR A 313 8.27 -7.66 -17.57
C THR A 313 8.29 -6.62 -16.47
N ILE A 314 7.69 -5.47 -16.74
CA ILE A 314 7.45 -4.39 -15.77
C ILE A 314 5.95 -4.24 -15.53
N GLU A 315 5.56 -4.00 -14.28
CA GLU A 315 4.16 -3.73 -13.91
C GLU A 315 4.00 -2.29 -13.40
N GLU A 316 2.79 -1.74 -13.49
CA GLU A 316 2.48 -0.51 -12.75
C GLU A 316 2.42 -0.85 -11.24
N PRO A 317 3.34 -0.32 -10.40
CA PRO A 317 3.38 -0.69 -8.99
C PRO A 317 2.20 -0.08 -8.23
N MET A 318 1.54 -0.93 -7.43
CA MET A 318 0.50 -0.47 -6.52
C MET A 318 1.07 0.30 -5.34
N HIS A 319 0.59 1.53 -5.16
CA HIS A 319 0.98 2.38 -4.04
C HIS A 319 -0.08 2.38 -2.92
N TYR A 320 0.36 2.80 -1.72
CA TYR A 320 -0.56 3.08 -0.62
C TYR A 320 -1.44 4.29 -0.95
N PRO A 321 -2.65 4.40 -0.35
CA PRO A 321 -3.50 5.57 -0.54
C PRO A 321 -2.74 6.87 -0.33
N PHE A 322 -2.98 7.85 -1.20
CA PHE A 322 -2.42 9.20 -1.16
C PHE A 322 -0.92 9.36 -1.52
N ALA A 323 -0.28 8.36 -2.13
CA ALA A 323 1.14 8.46 -2.51
C ALA A 323 1.45 9.67 -3.41
N SER A 324 0.57 9.98 -4.37
CA SER A 324 0.69 11.12 -5.29
C SER A 324 -0.09 12.36 -4.85
N SER A 325 -0.58 12.41 -3.60
CA SER A 325 -1.44 13.52 -3.15
C SER A 325 -0.66 14.84 -3.07
N GLY A 326 -1.25 15.94 -3.57
CA GLY A 326 -0.72 17.29 -3.37
C GLY A 326 -0.78 17.79 -1.91
N SER A 327 -1.63 17.19 -1.06
CA SER A 327 -1.80 17.58 0.34
C SER A 327 -0.71 17.00 1.23
N GLY A 328 0.00 17.86 1.98
CA GLY A 328 1.03 17.43 2.93
C GLY A 328 0.49 16.51 4.03
N LEU A 329 -0.75 16.74 4.49
CA LEU A 329 -1.41 15.87 5.47
C LEU A 329 -1.65 14.47 4.89
N LEU A 330 -2.14 14.38 3.65
CA LEU A 330 -2.44 13.08 3.03
C LEU A 330 -1.16 12.30 2.70
N ARG A 331 -0.08 12.98 2.28
CA ARG A 331 1.25 12.33 2.17
C ARG A 331 1.79 11.85 3.51
N TRP A 332 1.57 12.61 4.58
CA TRP A 332 1.92 12.16 5.92
C TRP A 332 1.14 10.90 6.32
N VAL A 333 -0.18 10.85 6.04
CA VAL A 333 -1.02 9.65 6.26
C VAL A 333 -0.47 8.46 5.46
N ASN A 334 -0.13 8.67 4.19
CA ASN A 334 0.50 7.64 3.35
C ASN A 334 1.74 7.04 4.03
N ARG A 335 2.69 7.88 4.47
CA ARG A 335 3.90 7.41 5.17
C ARG A 335 3.58 6.61 6.43
N GLN A 336 2.58 7.04 7.21
CA GLN A 336 2.19 6.29 8.42
C GLN A 336 1.60 4.92 8.05
N LEU A 337 0.82 4.82 6.97
CA LEU A 337 0.28 3.53 6.50
C LEU A 337 1.41 2.58 6.07
N VAL A 338 2.39 3.09 5.31
CA VAL A 338 3.58 2.30 4.91
C VAL A 338 4.35 1.81 6.14
N LYS A 339 4.64 2.70 7.09
CA LYS A 339 5.37 2.36 8.33
C LYS A 339 4.61 1.34 9.19
N ALA A 340 3.30 1.51 9.32
CA ALA A 340 2.44 0.66 10.14
C ALA A 340 2.34 -0.77 9.58
N LYS A 341 2.16 -0.91 8.25
CA LYS A 341 2.00 -2.20 7.58
C LYS A 341 2.95 -2.31 6.37
N PRO A 342 4.27 -2.52 6.57
CA PRO A 342 5.26 -2.47 5.50
C PRO A 342 5.30 -3.71 4.59
N ALA A 343 4.54 -4.76 4.91
CA ALA A 343 4.58 -6.03 4.17
C ALA A 343 4.17 -5.87 2.70
N PHE A 344 3.09 -5.12 2.44
CA PHE A 344 2.65 -4.82 1.08
C PHE A 344 3.70 -4.01 0.30
N HIS A 345 4.24 -2.93 0.89
CA HIS A 345 5.36 -2.17 0.30
C HIS A 345 6.54 -3.08 -0.08
N LYS A 346 6.95 -3.99 0.82
CA LYS A 346 8.03 -4.95 0.55
C LYS A 346 7.69 -5.89 -0.61
N LYS A 347 6.46 -6.43 -0.67
CA LYS A 347 6.04 -7.30 -1.78
C LYS A 347 6.01 -6.55 -3.11
N THR A 348 5.55 -5.31 -3.12
CA THR A 348 5.50 -4.46 -4.32
C THR A 348 6.89 -4.12 -4.86
N PHE A 349 7.87 -3.78 -4.02
CA PHE A 349 9.15 -3.26 -4.50
C PHE A 349 10.35 -4.23 -4.36
N LEU A 350 10.23 -5.31 -3.56
CA LEU A 350 11.31 -6.28 -3.34
C LEU A 350 10.88 -7.70 -3.74
N LYS A 351 10.75 -7.90 -5.06
CA LYS A 351 10.56 -9.21 -5.70
C LYS A 351 11.75 -10.17 -5.48
N PRO A 352 11.55 -11.50 -5.60
CA PRO A 352 12.64 -12.48 -5.48
C PRO A 352 13.84 -12.21 -6.38
N LEU A 353 13.62 -11.68 -7.59
CA LEU A 353 14.69 -11.32 -8.54
C LEU A 353 15.65 -10.22 -8.03
N HIS A 354 15.26 -9.48 -6.99
CA HIS A 354 16.10 -8.46 -6.36
C HIS A 354 16.93 -9.01 -5.19
N LYS A 355 16.78 -10.28 -4.82
CA LYS A 355 17.56 -10.90 -3.75
C LYS A 355 18.88 -11.43 -4.31
N THR A 356 19.98 -11.09 -3.63
CA THR A 356 21.32 -11.63 -3.87
C THR A 356 21.57 -12.91 -3.08
#